data_AF-A0A2H9MVY1-F1
#
_entry.id   AF-A0A2H9MVY1-F1
#
_cell.length_a   1.000
_cell.length_b   1.000
_cell.length_c   1.000
_cell.angle_alpha   90.00
_cell.angle_beta   90.00
_cell.angle_gamma   90.00
#
_symmetry.space_group_name_H-M   'P 1'
#
loop_
_entity.id
_entity.type
_entity.pdbx_description
1 polymer ?
#
loop_
_entity_poly.entity_id
_entity_poly.type
_entity_poly.pdbx_seq_one_letter_code
_entity_poly.pdbx_strand_id
1 'polypeptide(L)'
;MIRNTLKKINKKMKNPKSKILEFKFSNNTDKTKYKFIEKIRTLDIIIGVICISKDSVKDGLKQDLNLLYRYLIVDKIITTLVNDYFLEGDRYNSIKFVIDRSLSKTARKFFNDYCEEKVSVRAWEKGQDIDHSIKITHEDSRTVPMLQVADFIAGAVQKKFEREDSIFYDLIQDKIIYHEKWDWNNKINW
;
A
#
# COMPACT_ATOMS: atom_id res chain seq x y z
N MET A 1 -6.82 1.45 -17.37
CA MET A 1 -7.85 2.40 -16.92
C MET A 1 -7.27 3.61 -16.16
N ILE A 2 -6.53 3.42 -15.05
CA ILE A 2 -5.96 4.53 -14.23
C ILE A 2 -4.91 5.36 -14.96
N ARG A 3 -4.04 4.75 -15.78
CA ARG A 3 -3.08 5.51 -16.61
C ARG A 3 -3.80 6.53 -17.52
N ASN A 4 -4.97 6.17 -18.04
CA ASN A 4 -5.81 7.07 -18.82
C ASN A 4 -6.51 8.11 -17.94
N THR A 5 -6.85 7.78 -16.69
CA THR A 5 -7.33 8.73 -15.69
C THR A 5 -6.28 9.78 -15.35
N LEU A 6 -5.05 9.37 -15.00
CA LEU A 6 -3.93 10.27 -14.75
C LEU A 6 -3.65 11.17 -15.97
N LYS A 7 -3.64 10.58 -17.17
CA LYS A 7 -3.55 11.33 -18.43
C LYS A 7 -4.70 12.32 -18.62
N LYS A 8 -5.94 11.95 -18.28
CA LYS A 8 -7.14 12.81 -18.40
C LYS A 8 -7.15 13.94 -17.37
N ILE A 9 -6.73 13.69 -16.12
CA ILE A 9 -6.54 14.73 -15.10
C ILE A 9 -5.45 15.68 -15.59
N ASN A 10 -4.33 15.16 -16.09
CA ASN A 10 -3.26 15.97 -16.67
C ASN A 10 -3.69 16.78 -17.89
N LYS A 11 -4.54 16.22 -18.77
CA LYS A 11 -5.05 16.90 -19.98
C LYS A 11 -6.02 18.04 -19.66
N LYS A 12 -6.72 17.99 -18.51
CA LYS A 12 -7.63 19.06 -18.07
C LYS A 12 -6.93 20.22 -17.37
N MET A 13 -5.62 20.14 -17.12
CA MET A 13 -4.86 21.24 -16.54
C MET A 13 -4.36 22.18 -17.64
N LYS A 14 -4.71 23.47 -17.52
CA LYS A 14 -4.52 24.48 -18.58
C LYS A 14 -3.04 24.79 -18.89
N ASN A 15 -2.11 24.52 -17.97
CA ASN A 15 -0.69 24.85 -18.12
C ASN A 15 0.18 23.61 -18.38
N PRO A 16 0.97 23.55 -19.47
CA PRO A 16 1.90 22.44 -19.72
C PRO A 16 2.93 22.22 -18.61
N LYS A 17 3.38 23.31 -17.96
CA LYS A 17 4.28 23.29 -16.80
C LYS A 17 3.61 22.77 -15.51
N SER A 18 2.28 22.70 -15.49
CA SER A 18 1.51 22.19 -14.35
C SER A 18 1.23 20.68 -14.45
N LYS A 19 1.64 20.00 -15.53
CA LYS A 19 1.47 18.54 -15.68
C LYS A 19 2.11 17.83 -14.49
N ILE A 20 1.27 17.15 -13.71
CA ILE A 20 1.66 16.45 -12.51
C ILE A 20 2.16 15.08 -12.95
N LEU A 21 3.48 14.87 -12.86
CA LEU A 21 4.11 13.57 -13.11
C LEU A 21 3.72 12.55 -12.02
N GLU A 22 3.44 13.04 -10.81
CA GLU A 22 3.11 12.23 -9.64
C GLU A 22 2.07 12.95 -8.79
N PHE A 23 0.87 12.39 -8.70
CA PHE A 23 -0.15 12.91 -7.78
C PHE A 23 0.22 12.46 -6.38
N LYS A 24 0.35 13.44 -5.47
CA LYS A 24 0.64 13.22 -4.05
C LYS A 24 -0.42 13.88 -3.22
N PHE A 25 -0.91 13.19 -2.20
CA PHE A 25 -1.95 13.74 -1.34
C PHE A 25 -1.50 15.04 -0.68
N SER A 26 -0.28 15.10 -0.13
CA SER A 26 0.25 16.26 0.59
C SER A 26 0.35 17.54 -0.27
N ASN A 27 0.70 17.40 -1.55
CA ASN A 27 1.05 18.53 -2.41
C ASN A 27 -0.08 18.94 -3.37
N ASN A 28 -1.22 18.25 -3.36
CA ASN A 28 -2.32 18.53 -4.27
C ASN A 28 -3.42 19.37 -3.60
N THR A 29 -4.05 20.23 -4.39
CA THR A 29 -5.20 21.02 -3.92
C THR A 29 -6.40 20.11 -3.64
N ASP A 30 -7.29 20.52 -2.74
CA ASP A 30 -8.45 19.70 -2.36
C ASP A 30 -9.36 19.37 -3.54
N LYS A 31 -9.51 20.31 -4.49
CA LYS A 31 -10.20 20.06 -5.77
C LYS A 31 -9.55 18.95 -6.60
N THR A 32 -8.22 18.87 -6.59
CA THR A 32 -7.49 17.81 -7.29
C THR A 32 -7.61 16.49 -6.53
N LYS A 33 -7.49 16.52 -5.20
CA LYS A 33 -7.67 15.34 -4.34
C LYS A 33 -9.04 14.71 -4.53
N TYR A 34 -10.10 15.51 -4.47
CA TYR A 34 -11.47 15.07 -4.66
C TYR A 34 -11.66 14.38 -6.01
N LYS A 35 -11.17 14.98 -7.10
CA LYS A 35 -11.24 14.37 -8.44
C LYS A 35 -10.45 13.06 -8.55
N PHE A 36 -9.34 12.95 -7.84
CA PHE A 36 -8.54 11.73 -7.86
C PHE A 36 -9.23 10.61 -7.09
N ILE A 37 -9.72 10.90 -5.88
CA ILE A 37 -10.51 9.97 -5.06
C ILE A 37 -11.78 9.51 -5.77
N GLU A 38 -12.55 10.42 -6.35
CA GLU A 38 -13.73 10.07 -7.16
C GLU A 38 -13.39 9.09 -8.29
N LYS A 39 -12.16 9.13 -8.82
CA LYS A 39 -11.72 8.16 -9.80
C LYS A 39 -11.28 6.84 -9.18
N ILE A 40 -10.64 6.86 -8.01
CA ILE A 40 -10.33 5.66 -7.24
C ILE A 40 -11.61 4.87 -6.94
N ARG A 41 -12.70 5.57 -6.58
CA ARG A 41 -14.02 4.96 -6.33
C ARG A 41 -14.58 4.17 -7.51
N THR A 42 -14.26 4.58 -8.74
CA THR A 42 -14.68 3.86 -9.96
C THR A 42 -13.84 2.63 -10.30
N LEU A 43 -12.78 2.37 -9.54
CA LEU A 43 -11.91 1.21 -9.77
C LEU A 43 -12.45 -0.01 -9.05
N ASP A 44 -12.33 -1.15 -9.71
CA ASP A 44 -12.49 -2.46 -9.09
C ASP A 44 -11.20 -2.81 -8.35
N ILE A 45 -11.10 -2.32 -7.12
CA ILE A 45 -9.96 -2.53 -6.22
C ILE A 45 -10.47 -2.79 -4.82
N ILE A 46 -9.67 -3.56 -4.10
CA ILE A 46 -9.80 -3.79 -2.67
C ILE A 46 -8.66 -3.03 -1.99
N ILE A 47 -8.98 -2.35 -0.89
CA ILE A 47 -8.01 -1.57 -0.12
C ILE A 47 -7.80 -2.22 1.24
N GLY A 48 -6.52 -2.41 1.59
CA GLY A 48 -6.08 -2.73 2.94
C GLY A 48 -5.25 -1.59 3.51
N VAL A 49 -5.46 -1.25 4.78
CA VAL A 49 -4.73 -0.17 5.46
C VAL A 49 -4.17 -0.64 6.80
N ILE A 50 -2.91 -0.30 7.06
CA ILE A 50 -2.29 -0.50 8.38
C ILE A 50 -1.93 0.88 8.92
N CYS A 51 -2.50 1.26 10.07
CA CYS A 51 -2.23 2.53 10.73
C CYS A 51 -1.49 2.31 12.04
N ILE A 52 -0.43 3.08 12.27
CA ILE A 52 0.47 2.86 13.40
C ILE A 52 0.71 4.17 14.09
N SER A 53 0.38 4.22 15.37
CA SER A 53 0.82 5.29 16.23
C SER A 53 2.29 5.06 16.63
N LYS A 54 3.14 6.07 16.45
CA LYS A 54 4.60 5.94 16.67
C LYS A 54 4.96 5.57 18.11
N ASP A 55 4.13 5.98 19.07
CA ASP A 55 4.26 5.62 20.49
C ASP A 55 3.97 4.12 20.74
N SER A 56 3.27 3.45 19.83
CA SER A 56 2.77 2.09 19.93
C SER A 56 3.64 1.06 19.19
N VAL A 57 4.89 1.45 18.89
CA VAL A 57 5.91 0.59 18.27
C VAL A 57 6.90 0.16 19.35
N LYS A 58 7.32 -1.11 19.35
CA LYS A 58 8.37 -1.59 20.28
C LYS A 58 9.69 -0.88 20.01
N ASP A 59 10.46 -0.58 21.04
CA ASP A 59 11.65 0.29 20.91
C ASP A 59 12.71 -0.25 19.95
N GLY A 60 12.92 -1.57 19.89
CA GLY A 60 13.82 -2.18 18.91
C GLY A 60 13.39 -1.96 17.45
N LEU A 61 12.08 -1.84 17.17
CA LEU A 61 11.57 -1.51 15.84
C LEU A 61 11.59 0.00 15.56
N LYS A 62 11.46 0.84 16.60
CA LYS A 62 11.54 2.30 16.45
C LYS A 62 12.91 2.77 15.96
N GLN A 63 13.97 2.06 16.35
CA GLN A 63 15.36 2.42 16.04
C GLN A 63 15.75 2.15 14.58
N ASP A 64 15.06 1.23 13.90
CA ASP A 64 15.30 0.91 12.49
C ASP A 64 13.99 0.93 11.69
N LEU A 65 13.76 2.05 10.99
CA LEU A 65 12.59 2.23 10.13
C LEU A 65 12.52 1.21 8.99
N ASN A 66 13.66 0.72 8.49
CA ASN A 66 13.66 -0.31 7.45
C ASN A 66 13.24 -1.66 8.01
N LEU A 67 13.66 -1.98 9.24
CA LEU A 67 13.22 -3.17 9.95
C LEU A 67 11.71 -3.10 10.25
N LEU A 68 11.21 -1.97 10.75
CA LEU A 68 9.78 -1.76 10.97
C LEU A 68 9.00 -1.92 9.66
N TYR A 69 9.44 -1.25 8.59
CA TYR A 69 8.81 -1.35 7.28
C TYR A 69 8.78 -2.80 6.76
N ARG A 70 9.91 -3.51 6.82
CA ARG A 70 10.01 -4.91 6.42
C ARG A 70 9.07 -5.78 7.26
N TYR A 71 9.05 -5.60 8.58
CA TYR A 71 8.16 -6.34 9.47
C TYR A 71 6.70 -6.13 9.08
N LEU A 72 6.26 -4.90 8.87
CA LEU A 72 4.87 -4.59 8.51
C LEU A 72 4.45 -5.21 7.18
N ILE A 73 5.24 -4.99 6.13
CA ILE A 73 4.84 -5.49 4.82
C ILE A 73 4.90 -7.02 4.79
N VAL A 74 5.95 -7.64 5.32
CA VAL A 74 6.14 -9.09 5.17
C VAL A 74 5.30 -9.88 6.18
N ASP A 75 5.36 -9.52 7.46
CA ASP A 75 4.70 -10.26 8.54
C ASP A 75 3.19 -10.03 8.55
N LYS A 76 2.73 -8.82 8.20
CA LYS A 76 1.28 -8.49 8.21
C LYS A 76 0.62 -8.62 6.86
N ILE A 77 1.23 -8.13 5.79
CA ILE A 77 0.56 -8.11 4.47
C ILE A 77 0.85 -9.41 3.72
N ILE A 78 2.12 -9.70 3.42
CA ILE A 78 2.49 -10.84 2.58
C ILE A 78 2.07 -12.15 3.23
N THR A 79 2.32 -12.30 4.53
CA THR A 79 1.95 -13.52 5.27
C THR A 79 0.45 -13.76 5.26
N THR A 80 -0.37 -12.72 5.49
CA THR A 80 -1.83 -12.83 5.42
C THR A 80 -2.28 -13.20 4.02
N LEU A 81 -1.73 -12.55 2.98
CA LEU A 81 -2.06 -12.87 1.60
C LEU A 81 -1.67 -14.30 1.20
N VAL A 82 -0.51 -14.79 1.62
CA VAL A 82 -0.11 -16.19 1.41
C VAL A 82 -1.04 -17.15 2.16
N ASN A 83 -1.42 -16.81 3.38
CA ASN A 83 -2.31 -17.65 4.16
C ASN A 83 -3.72 -17.74 3.56
N ASP A 84 -4.22 -16.65 3.01
CA ASP A 84 -5.61 -16.56 2.55
C ASP A 84 -5.78 -16.91 1.06
N TYR A 85 -4.75 -16.69 0.23
CA TYR A 85 -4.85 -16.84 -1.23
C TYR A 85 -4.04 -18.01 -1.81
N PHE A 86 -3.12 -18.61 -1.05
CA PHE A 86 -2.50 -19.88 -1.43
C PHE A 86 -3.17 -21.02 -0.68
N LEU A 87 -4.31 -21.46 -1.21
CA LEU A 87 -5.07 -22.61 -0.73
C LEU A 87 -4.80 -23.82 -1.61
N GLU A 88 -4.85 -25.01 -1.01
CA GLU A 88 -4.70 -26.27 -1.76
C GLU A 88 -5.84 -26.40 -2.78
N GLY A 89 -5.48 -26.71 -4.04
CA GLY A 89 -6.45 -26.84 -5.14
C GLY A 89 -6.81 -25.53 -5.86
N ASP A 90 -6.28 -24.38 -5.42
CA ASP A 90 -6.47 -23.12 -6.15
C ASP A 90 -5.65 -23.08 -7.44
N ARG A 91 -6.22 -22.43 -8.46
CA ARG A 91 -5.59 -22.27 -9.78
C ARG A 91 -4.53 -21.16 -9.79
N TYR A 92 -4.49 -20.36 -8.73
CA TYR A 92 -3.62 -19.20 -8.61
C TYR A 92 -2.40 -19.58 -7.77
N ASN A 93 -1.28 -19.82 -8.44
CA ASN A 93 0.00 -20.17 -7.80
C ASN A 93 1.03 -19.04 -7.88
N SER A 94 0.59 -17.80 -8.17
CA SER A 94 1.50 -16.66 -8.29
C SER A 94 0.94 -15.39 -7.67
N ILE A 95 1.78 -14.68 -6.90
CA ILE A 95 1.47 -13.34 -6.39
C ILE A 95 2.54 -12.36 -6.86
N LYS A 96 2.08 -11.23 -7.41
CA LYS A 96 2.94 -10.13 -7.81
C LYS A 96 2.80 -8.95 -6.84
N PHE A 97 3.88 -8.67 -6.11
CA PHE A 97 4.00 -7.49 -5.28
C PHE A 97 4.65 -6.35 -6.06
N VAL A 98 3.99 -5.19 -6.05
CA VAL A 98 4.53 -3.94 -6.58
C VAL A 98 4.63 -2.95 -5.44
N ILE A 99 5.87 -2.64 -5.07
CA ILE A 99 6.22 -1.82 -3.92
C ILE A 99 6.83 -0.51 -4.42
N ASP A 100 6.53 0.59 -3.74
CA ASP A 100 7.18 1.87 -4.04
C ASP A 100 8.69 1.81 -3.77
N ARG A 101 9.47 2.34 -4.70
CA ARG A 101 10.94 2.35 -4.63
C ARG A 101 11.45 3.42 -3.65
N SER A 102 11.09 3.29 -2.38
CA SER A 102 11.51 4.14 -1.28
C SER A 102 12.78 3.62 -0.56
N LEU A 103 13.05 2.32 -0.67
CA LEU A 103 14.20 1.67 -0.03
C LEU A 103 15.50 1.77 -0.85
N SER A 104 16.63 1.83 -0.15
CA SER A 104 17.97 1.75 -0.78
C SER A 104 18.17 0.42 -1.52
N LYS A 105 19.15 0.34 -2.44
CA LYS A 105 19.41 -0.91 -3.18
C LYS A 105 19.67 -2.10 -2.23
N THR A 106 20.48 -1.88 -1.20
CA THR A 106 20.80 -2.90 -0.19
C THR A 106 19.57 -3.27 0.64
N ALA A 107 18.79 -2.28 1.11
CA ALA A 107 17.58 -2.54 1.87
C ALA A 107 16.52 -3.30 1.05
N ARG A 108 16.40 -3.02 -0.25
CA ARG A 108 15.52 -3.78 -1.16
C ARG A 108 15.93 -5.24 -1.31
N LYS A 109 17.23 -5.52 -1.40
CA LYS A 109 17.71 -6.91 -1.43
C LYS A 109 17.32 -7.65 -0.15
N PHE A 110 17.67 -7.09 1.02
CA PHE A 110 17.30 -7.71 2.30
C PHE A 110 15.78 -7.85 2.48
N PHE A 111 15.00 -6.89 1.99
CA PHE A 111 13.56 -6.98 1.98
C PHE A 111 13.08 -8.16 1.14
N ASN A 112 13.56 -8.28 -0.10
CA ASN A 112 13.15 -9.34 -1.01
C ASN A 112 13.55 -10.72 -0.48
N ASP A 113 14.80 -10.89 -0.05
CA ASP A 113 15.31 -12.15 0.51
C ASP A 113 14.42 -12.62 1.68
N TYR A 114 14.07 -11.69 2.58
CA TYR A 114 13.20 -12.00 3.73
C TYR A 114 11.77 -12.35 3.32
N CYS A 115 11.22 -11.72 2.28
CA CYS A 115 9.89 -12.08 1.76
C CYS A 115 9.88 -13.49 1.19
N GLU A 116 10.85 -13.79 0.33
CA GLU A 116 10.98 -15.09 -0.34
C GLU A 116 11.15 -16.22 0.67
N GLU A 117 12.01 -16.01 1.68
CA GLU A 117 12.18 -16.95 2.79
C GLU A 117 10.85 -17.16 3.55
N LYS A 118 10.17 -16.08 3.94
CA LYS A 118 8.92 -16.17 4.70
C LYS A 118 7.84 -16.93 3.94
N VAL A 119 7.69 -16.68 2.65
CA VAL A 119 6.69 -17.39 1.86
C VAL A 119 7.06 -18.86 1.72
N SER A 120 8.32 -19.16 1.45
CA SER A 120 8.80 -20.54 1.31
C SER A 120 8.51 -21.35 2.57
N VAL A 121 8.79 -20.78 3.75
CA VAL A 121 8.48 -21.41 5.04
C VAL A 121 6.97 -21.64 5.21
N ARG A 122 6.12 -20.66 4.88
CA ARG A 122 4.66 -20.81 5.03
C ARG A 122 4.06 -21.81 4.05
N ALA A 123 4.53 -21.84 2.80
CA ALA A 123 4.11 -22.82 1.82
C ALA A 123 4.47 -24.24 2.29
N TRP A 124 5.68 -24.42 2.83
CA TRP A 124 6.13 -25.68 3.41
C TRP A 124 5.29 -26.10 4.63
N GLU A 125 5.01 -25.19 5.58
CA GLU A 125 4.17 -25.47 6.75
C GLU A 125 2.76 -25.93 6.39
N LYS A 126 2.24 -25.50 5.23
CA LYS A 126 0.93 -25.90 4.71
C LYS A 126 0.94 -27.22 3.95
N GLY A 127 2.09 -27.89 3.85
CA GLY A 127 2.22 -29.14 3.08
C GLY A 127 1.99 -28.96 1.58
N GLN A 128 2.15 -27.74 1.05
CA GLN A 128 1.93 -27.48 -0.36
C GLN A 128 3.19 -27.80 -1.16
N ASP A 129 3.14 -28.86 -1.97
CA ASP A 129 4.16 -29.21 -2.99
C ASP A 129 4.12 -28.29 -4.23
N ILE A 130 3.26 -27.27 -4.22
CA ILE A 130 3.06 -26.37 -5.36
C ILE A 130 4.20 -25.33 -5.40
N ASP A 131 4.80 -25.17 -6.58
CA ASP A 131 5.75 -24.09 -6.88
C ASP A 131 5.01 -22.74 -6.88
N HIS A 132 4.94 -22.11 -5.70
CA HIS A 132 4.37 -20.79 -5.52
C HIS A 132 5.36 -19.73 -6.00
N SER A 133 5.01 -19.03 -7.08
CA SER A 133 5.86 -17.97 -7.61
C SER A 133 5.50 -16.62 -7.03
N ILE A 134 6.41 -16.05 -6.24
CA ILE A 134 6.29 -14.67 -5.81
C ILE A 134 7.21 -13.78 -6.64
N LYS A 135 6.63 -12.71 -7.16
CA LYS A 135 7.37 -11.68 -7.89
C LYS A 135 7.29 -10.35 -7.16
N ILE A 136 8.39 -9.92 -6.56
CA ILE A 136 8.49 -8.63 -5.89
C ILE A 136 9.21 -7.65 -6.80
N THR A 137 8.56 -6.52 -7.07
CA THR A 137 9.10 -5.44 -7.89
C THR A 137 9.05 -4.12 -7.13
N HIS A 138 10.17 -3.40 -7.13
CA HIS A 138 10.28 -2.06 -6.52
C HIS A 138 10.27 -1.01 -7.62
N GLU A 139 9.11 -0.37 -7.79
CA GLU A 139 8.81 0.48 -8.93
C GLU A 139 8.72 1.96 -8.54
N ASP A 140 8.93 2.81 -9.54
CA ASP A 140 8.78 4.26 -9.38
C ASP A 140 7.30 4.64 -9.44
N SER A 141 6.77 5.30 -8.42
CA SER A 141 5.39 5.78 -8.37
C SER A 141 5.00 6.64 -9.59
N ARG A 142 5.96 7.33 -10.22
CA ARG A 142 5.73 8.14 -11.44
C ARG A 142 5.34 7.28 -12.64
N THR A 143 5.77 6.01 -12.66
CA THR A 143 5.52 5.08 -13.77
C THR A 143 4.40 4.09 -13.46
N VAL A 144 4.11 3.83 -12.18
CA VAL A 144 3.06 2.90 -11.73
C VAL A 144 1.89 3.65 -11.06
N PRO A 145 0.75 3.79 -11.76
CA PRO A 145 -0.40 4.53 -11.23
C PRO A 145 -0.97 4.00 -9.91
N MET A 146 -0.90 2.68 -9.67
CA MET A 146 -1.42 2.09 -8.43
C MET A 146 -0.61 2.48 -7.20
N LEU A 147 0.68 2.78 -7.35
CA LEU A 147 1.49 3.30 -6.24
C LEU A 147 1.04 4.71 -5.85
N GLN A 148 0.64 5.53 -6.82
CA GLN A 148 0.04 6.85 -6.54
C GLN A 148 -1.32 6.72 -5.87
N VAL A 149 -2.13 5.72 -6.26
CA VAL A 149 -3.40 5.41 -5.58
C VAL A 149 -3.14 5.02 -4.11
N ALA A 150 -2.14 4.17 -3.85
CA ALA A 150 -1.75 3.79 -2.50
C ALA A 150 -1.30 4.99 -1.66
N ASP A 151 -0.44 5.88 -2.20
CA ASP A 151 -0.04 7.14 -1.54
C ASP A 151 -1.24 8.02 -1.20
N PHE A 152 -2.20 8.13 -2.13
CA PHE A 152 -3.39 8.94 -1.92
C PHE A 152 -4.31 8.41 -0.84
N ILE A 153 -4.49 7.10 -0.78
CA ILE A 153 -5.26 6.42 0.27
C ILE A 153 -4.56 6.62 1.62
N ALA A 154 -3.26 6.37 1.68
CA ALA A 154 -2.47 6.55 2.90
C ALA A 154 -2.57 7.99 3.41
N GLY A 155 -2.47 8.99 2.53
CA GLY A 155 -2.64 10.40 2.89
C GLY A 155 -4.06 10.75 3.36
N ALA A 156 -5.10 10.19 2.73
CA ALA A 156 -6.49 10.41 3.15
C ALA A 156 -6.74 9.84 4.56
N VAL A 157 -6.26 8.63 4.82
CA VAL A 157 -6.38 7.98 6.13
C VAL A 157 -5.54 8.70 7.19
N GLN A 158 -4.31 9.08 6.86
CA GLN A 158 -3.45 9.86 7.77
C GLN A 158 -4.12 11.18 8.15
N LYS A 159 -4.73 11.89 7.18
CA LYS A 159 -5.40 13.16 7.44
C LYS A 159 -6.60 13.00 8.40
N LYS A 160 -7.36 11.91 8.30
CA LYS A 160 -8.43 11.58 9.25
C LYS A 160 -7.89 11.50 10.68
N PHE A 161 -6.83 10.73 10.90
CA PHE A 161 -6.35 10.45 12.25
C PHE A 161 -5.44 11.54 12.84
N GLU A 162 -4.63 12.21 12.02
CA GLU A 162 -3.72 13.26 12.52
C GLU A 162 -4.36 14.64 12.61
N ARG A 163 -5.41 14.89 11.83
CA ARG A 163 -6.02 16.24 11.71
C ARG A 163 -7.53 16.26 11.89
N GLU A 164 -8.12 15.13 12.27
CA GLU A 164 -9.57 14.99 12.47
C GLU A 164 -10.39 15.40 11.23
N ASP A 165 -9.79 15.30 10.04
CA ASP A 165 -10.42 15.67 8.77
C ASP A 165 -10.64 14.41 7.93
N SER A 166 -11.87 13.89 8.03
CA SER A 166 -12.29 12.63 7.41
C SER A 166 -12.80 12.79 5.98
N ILE A 167 -12.90 14.01 5.42
CA ILE A 167 -13.59 14.29 4.15
C ILE A 167 -13.15 13.34 3.03
N PHE A 168 -11.84 13.09 2.93
CA PHE A 168 -11.28 12.23 1.88
C PHE A 168 -11.34 10.75 2.22
N TYR A 169 -11.24 10.40 3.50
CA TYR A 169 -11.41 9.04 3.99
C TYR A 169 -12.84 8.55 3.75
N ASP A 170 -13.84 9.39 4.08
CA ASP A 170 -15.25 9.03 4.02
C ASP A 170 -15.71 8.68 2.59
N LEU A 171 -15.01 9.22 1.58
CA LEU A 171 -15.25 8.93 0.16
C LEU A 171 -14.71 7.58 -0.30
N ILE A 172 -13.77 6.97 0.43
CA ILE A 172 -13.10 5.71 0.02
C ILE A 172 -13.25 4.57 1.03
N GLN A 173 -13.85 4.84 2.19
CA GLN A 173 -13.98 3.87 3.28
C GLN A 173 -14.75 2.61 2.87
N ASP A 174 -15.69 2.72 1.94
CA ASP A 174 -16.48 1.61 1.39
C ASP A 174 -15.61 0.57 0.63
N LYS A 175 -14.41 0.96 0.20
CA LYS A 175 -13.44 0.07 -0.44
C LYS A 175 -12.38 -0.48 0.50
N ILE A 176 -12.29 0.03 1.73
CA ILE A 176 -11.38 -0.49 2.75
C ILE A 176 -12.04 -1.70 3.40
N ILE A 177 -11.61 -2.90 3.02
CA ILE A 177 -12.13 -4.14 3.62
C ILE A 177 -11.22 -4.68 4.72
N TYR A 178 -9.96 -4.27 4.72
CA TYR A 178 -8.98 -4.66 5.73
C TYR A 178 -8.41 -3.42 6.40
N HIS A 179 -8.46 -3.40 7.72
CA HIS A 179 -7.82 -2.38 8.52
C HIS A 179 -7.12 -3.01 9.74
N GLU A 180 -5.86 -2.63 9.95
CA GLU A 180 -5.10 -2.99 11.16
C GLU A 180 -4.62 -1.71 11.84
N LYS A 181 -4.63 -1.70 13.18
CA LYS A 181 -4.08 -0.60 13.95
C LYS A 181 -3.10 -1.07 15.03
N TRP A 182 -2.01 -0.34 15.18
CA TRP A 182 -1.13 -0.43 16.34
C TRP A 182 -1.21 0.87 17.13
N ASP A 183 -1.92 0.81 18.25
CA ASP A 183 -2.33 2.00 18.97
C ASP A 183 -2.67 1.65 20.42
N TRP A 184 -1.65 1.68 21.28
CA TRP A 184 -1.76 1.39 22.70
C TRP A 184 -2.59 2.45 23.44
N ASN A 185 -2.76 3.63 22.84
CA ASN A 185 -3.44 4.78 23.44
C ASN A 185 -4.84 5.04 22.86
N ASN A 186 -5.35 4.16 22.00
CA ASN A 186 -6.68 4.27 21.37
C ASN A 186 -6.97 5.59 20.64
N LYS A 187 -5.95 6.19 19.99
CA LYS A 187 -6.07 7.39 19.14
C LYS A 187 -6.65 7.10 17.75
N ILE A 188 -6.53 5.88 17.25
CA ILE A 188 -6.97 5.45 15.91
C ILE A 188 -8.34 4.80 16.05
N ASN A 189 -9.37 5.54 15.63
CA ASN A 189 -10.76 5.09 15.64
C ASN A 189 -11.35 5.09 14.21
N TRP A 190 -11.46 3.89 13.63
CA TRP A 190 -11.93 3.69 12.25
C TRP A 190 -13.36 4.18 12.04
#